data_AF-A0A482XET0-F1
#
_entry.id   AF-A0A482XET0-F1
#
_cell.length_a   1.000
_cell.length_b   1.000
_cell.length_c   1.000
_cell.angle_alpha   90.00
_cell.angle_beta   90.00
_cell.angle_gamma   90.00
#
_symmetry.space_group_name_H-M   'P 1'
#
loop_
_entity.id
_entity.type
_entity.pdbx_description
1 polymer ?
#
loop_
_entity_poly.entity_id
_entity_poly.type
_entity_poly.pdbx_seq_one_letter_code
_entity_poly.pdbx_strand_id
1 'polypeptide(L)'
;MYSRSIFKKAFSKYLVATNVITSGLLMGIGDAAEQEIEIRREIHPTGTFDWVRIRDMTIVGFVIGGPQHYLYEYMDKFLPGTSGRTIVKKIALDQSIVSPVCIFLFFVGLGVAEQGSVAKGFEEFKKKFITVYSIDWCFWPPTQYINFAYVPSKFRVMYVNVMTCFYDVFLSYAKFII
;
A
#
# COMPACT_ATOMS: atom_id res chain seq x y z
N MET A 1 15.16 -16.91 23.17
CA MET A 1 15.90 -17.53 22.05
C MET A 1 15.01 -17.88 20.85
N TYR A 2 13.77 -18.37 21.06
CA TYR A 2 12.82 -18.74 19.98
C TYR A 2 12.36 -17.57 19.09
N SER A 3 12.01 -16.41 19.67
CA SER A 3 11.54 -15.24 18.90
C SER A 3 12.58 -14.74 17.86
N ARG A 4 13.87 -14.75 18.22
CA ARG A 4 14.97 -14.42 17.28
C ARG A 4 15.09 -15.41 16.12
N SER A 5 14.75 -16.68 16.32
CA SER A 5 14.77 -17.72 15.28
C SER A 5 13.60 -17.56 14.30
N ILE A 6 12.40 -17.26 14.82
CA ILE A 6 11.19 -17.01 14.01
C ILE A 6 11.38 -15.74 13.17
N PHE A 7 11.82 -14.65 13.79
CA PHE A 7 12.09 -13.40 13.08
C PHE A 7 13.11 -13.59 11.95
N LYS A 8 14.20 -14.30 12.22
CA LYS A 8 15.22 -14.60 11.20
C LYS A 8 14.65 -15.42 10.04
N LYS A 9 13.80 -16.42 10.31
CA LYS A 9 13.13 -17.23 9.27
C LYS A 9 12.10 -16.43 8.47
N ALA A 10 11.34 -15.55 9.12
CA ALA A 10 10.36 -14.68 8.48
C ALA A 10 11.02 -13.77 7.43
N PHE A 11 12.09 -13.07 7.83
CA PHE A 11 12.84 -12.15 6.95
C PHE A 11 13.97 -12.82 6.15
N SER A 12 13.89 -14.14 5.94
CA SER A 12 14.78 -14.87 5.02
C SER A 12 13.99 -15.86 4.18
N LYS A 13 13.72 -17.05 4.71
CA LYS A 13 13.03 -18.15 4.00
C LYS A 13 11.60 -17.80 3.60
N TYR A 14 10.90 -17.01 4.42
CA TYR A 14 9.48 -16.69 4.22
C TYR A 14 9.25 -15.21 3.90
N LEU A 15 10.23 -14.54 3.28
CA LEU A 15 10.19 -13.09 3.04
C LEU A 15 8.98 -12.69 2.18
N VAL A 16 8.70 -13.44 1.12
CA VAL A 16 7.52 -13.23 0.25
C VAL A 16 6.23 -13.31 1.08
N ALA A 17 6.04 -14.41 1.82
CA ALA A 17 4.85 -14.62 2.63
C ALA A 17 4.69 -13.54 3.71
N THR A 18 5.78 -13.13 4.34
CA THR A 18 5.78 -12.05 5.34
C THR A 18 5.31 -10.74 4.72
N ASN A 19 5.81 -10.38 3.55
CA ASN A 19 5.45 -9.14 2.86
C ASN A 19 3.99 -9.15 2.38
N VAL A 20 3.51 -10.26 1.84
CA VAL A 20 2.11 -10.43 1.43
C VAL A 20 1.18 -10.33 2.63
N ILE A 21 1.46 -11.10 3.70
CA ILE A 21 0.62 -11.12 4.90
C ILE A 21 0.57 -9.74 5.56
N THR A 22 1.73 -9.09 5.71
CA THR A 22 1.78 -7.76 6.31
C THR A 22 1.08 -6.71 5.47
N SER A 23 1.15 -6.79 4.13
CA SER A 23 0.44 -5.88 3.23
C SER A 23 -1.08 -5.94 3.41
N GLY A 24 -1.68 -7.13 3.40
CA GLY A 24 -3.13 -7.27 3.62
C GLY A 24 -3.57 -6.82 5.02
N LEU A 25 -2.86 -7.26 6.07
CA LEU A 25 -3.22 -6.91 7.44
C LEU A 25 -3.09 -5.40 7.71
N LEU A 26 -2.03 -4.76 7.22
CA LEU A 26 -1.82 -3.33 7.43
C LEU A 26 -2.82 -2.48 6.65
N MET A 27 -3.26 -2.94 5.48
CA MET A 27 -4.31 -2.27 4.72
C MET A 27 -5.66 -2.33 5.42
N GLY A 28 -6.00 -3.48 6.02
CA GLY A 28 -7.19 -3.58 6.88
C GLY A 28 -7.10 -2.72 8.15
N ILE A 29 -5.91 -2.59 8.75
CA ILE A 29 -5.68 -1.72 9.91
C ILE A 29 -5.81 -0.24 9.53
N GLY A 30 -5.27 0.17 8.37
CA GLY A 30 -5.40 1.52 7.85
C GLY A 30 -6.87 1.90 7.64
N ASP A 31 -7.66 0.99 7.08
CA ASP A 31 -9.10 1.19 6.93
C ASP A 31 -9.83 1.30 8.28
N ALA A 32 -9.53 0.43 9.24
CA ALA A 32 -10.12 0.51 10.57
C ALA A 32 -9.76 1.84 11.28
N ALA A 33 -8.55 2.36 11.09
CA ALA A 33 -8.15 3.65 11.62
C ALA A 33 -8.94 4.81 10.99
N GLU A 34 -9.19 4.76 9.68
CA GLU A 34 -10.04 5.76 9.03
C GLU A 34 -11.49 5.68 9.50
N GLN A 35 -12.07 4.48 9.59
CA GLN A 35 -13.43 4.31 10.09
C GLN A 35 -13.60 4.86 11.52
N GLU A 36 -12.61 4.68 12.40
CA GLU A 36 -12.62 5.29 13.73
C GLU A 36 -12.64 6.83 13.65
N ILE A 37 -11.88 7.43 12.72
CA ILE A 37 -11.90 8.88 12.47
C ILE A 37 -13.29 9.30 11.96
N GLU A 38 -13.88 8.55 11.03
CA GLU A 38 -15.21 8.81 10.46
C GLU A 38 -16.30 8.75 11.54
N ILE A 39 -16.25 7.77 12.45
CA ILE A 39 -17.19 7.61 13.55
C ILE A 39 -17.06 8.77 14.53
N ARG A 40 -15.84 9.14 14.93
CA ARG A 40 -15.59 10.28 15.85
C ARG A 40 -15.98 11.63 15.27
N ARG A 41 -15.95 11.75 13.94
CA ARG A 41 -16.38 12.97 13.22
C ARG A 41 -17.86 12.97 12.87
N GLU A 42 -18.61 11.94 13.25
CA GLU A 42 -20.04 11.78 12.94
C GLU A 42 -20.34 11.80 11.43
N ILE A 43 -19.38 11.37 10.60
CA ILE A 43 -19.53 11.24 9.14
C ILE A 43 -19.73 9.79 8.70
N HIS A 44 -19.44 8.82 9.57
CA HIS A 44 -19.66 7.40 9.26
C HIS A 44 -21.16 7.10 9.13
N PRO A 45 -21.64 6.45 8.04
CA PRO A 45 -23.06 6.29 7.76
C PRO A 45 -23.88 5.60 8.86
N THR A 46 -23.27 4.63 9.54
CA THR A 46 -23.92 3.80 10.58
C THR A 46 -23.43 4.10 12.00
N GLY A 47 -22.39 4.92 12.16
CA GLY A 47 -21.71 5.11 13.45
C GLY A 47 -21.02 3.85 14.03
N THR A 48 -20.90 2.77 13.27
CA THR A 48 -20.26 1.51 13.70
C THR A 48 -19.36 0.95 12.61
N PHE A 49 -18.31 0.21 12.98
CA PHE A 49 -17.38 -0.43 12.05
C PHE A 49 -18.07 -1.27 10.95
N ASP A 50 -17.73 -0.98 9.70
CA ASP A 50 -18.00 -1.79 8.52
C ASP A 50 -16.90 -2.86 8.35
N TRP A 51 -17.23 -4.07 8.80
CA TRP A 51 -16.36 -5.24 8.70
C TRP A 51 -16.20 -5.76 7.26
N VAL A 52 -17.16 -5.46 6.37
CA VAL A 52 -17.09 -5.85 4.96
C VAL A 52 -16.04 -5.01 4.26
N ARG A 53 -16.03 -3.69 4.51
CA ARG A 53 -15.00 -2.75 4.05
C ARG A 53 -13.60 -3.17 4.50
N ILE A 54 -13.42 -3.50 5.79
CA ILE A 54 -12.13 -3.99 6.32
C ILE A 54 -11.69 -5.28 5.62
N ARG A 55 -12.61 -6.23 5.42
CA ARG A 55 -12.34 -7.49 4.71
C ARG A 55 -11.85 -7.21 3.28
N ASP A 56 -12.57 -6.36 2.54
CA ASP A 56 -12.28 -6.09 1.13
C ASP A 56 -10.94 -5.35 0.97
N MET A 57 -10.67 -4.39 1.85
CA MET A 57 -9.36 -3.74 1.95
C MET A 57 -8.25 -4.77 2.24
N THR A 58 -8.48 -5.69 3.18
CA THR A 58 -7.50 -6.72 3.51
C THR A 58 -7.22 -7.67 2.33
N ILE A 59 -8.26 -8.08 1.59
CA ILE A 59 -8.14 -8.93 0.40
C ILE A 59 -7.32 -8.24 -0.69
N VAL A 60 -7.64 -6.98 -0.99
CA VAL A 60 -6.91 -6.20 -2.00
C VAL A 60 -5.44 -6.05 -1.60
N GLY A 61 -5.14 -5.82 -0.33
CA GLY A 61 -3.75 -5.76 0.16
C GLY A 61 -2.99 -7.08 -0.03
N PHE A 62 -3.63 -8.24 0.21
CA PHE A 62 -2.99 -9.53 -0.09
C PHE A 62 -2.68 -9.70 -1.58
N VAL A 63 -3.58 -9.25 -2.46
CA VAL A 63 -3.39 -9.34 -3.91
C VAL A 63 -2.25 -8.42 -4.37
N ILE A 64 -2.15 -7.20 -3.84
CA ILE A 64 -1.13 -6.21 -4.21
C ILE A 64 0.25 -6.56 -3.62
N GLY A 65 0.29 -7.10 -2.40
CA GLY A 65 1.55 -7.37 -1.68
C GLY A 65 2.47 -8.36 -2.40
N GLY A 66 1.93 -9.29 -3.19
CA GLY A 66 2.71 -10.26 -3.96
C GLY A 66 3.53 -9.60 -5.08
N PRO A 67 2.88 -8.96 -6.07
CA PRO A 67 3.55 -8.18 -7.11
C PRO A 67 4.52 -7.14 -6.55
N GLN A 68 4.14 -6.45 -5.47
CA GLN A 68 4.98 -5.43 -4.83
C GLN A 68 6.32 -5.99 -4.34
N HIS A 69 6.35 -7.19 -3.74
CA HIS A 69 7.59 -7.81 -3.31
C HIS A 69 8.60 -7.95 -4.45
N TYR A 70 8.17 -8.52 -5.57
CA TYR A 70 9.04 -8.75 -6.73
C TYR A 70 9.46 -7.45 -7.38
N LEU A 71 8.58 -6.44 -7.40
CA LEU A 71 8.88 -5.13 -7.97
C LEU A 71 10.07 -4.45 -7.28
N TYR A 72 10.10 -4.44 -5.95
CA TYR A 72 11.23 -3.89 -5.19
C TYR A 72 12.51 -4.72 -5.41
N GLU A 73 12.39 -6.04 -5.49
CA GLU A 73 13.53 -6.90 -5.78
C GLU A 73 14.13 -6.62 -7.17
N TYR A 74 13.29 -6.46 -8.21
CA TYR A 74 13.73 -6.11 -9.55
C TYR A 74 14.33 -4.70 -9.59
N MET A 75 13.70 -3.72 -8.95
CA MET A 75 14.21 -2.35 -8.90
C MET A 75 15.59 -2.27 -8.25
N ASP A 76 15.85 -3.08 -7.21
CA ASP A 76 17.16 -3.17 -6.59
C ASP A 76 18.22 -3.86 -7.47
N LYS A 77 17.82 -4.81 -8.32
CA LYS A 77 18.69 -5.45 -9.31
C LYS A 77 19.06 -4.50 -10.45
N PHE A 78 18.10 -3.74 -10.99
CA PHE A 78 18.33 -2.85 -12.14
C PHE A 78 18.95 -1.50 -11.77
N LEU A 79 18.70 -1.00 -10.55
CA LEU A 79 19.25 0.26 -10.04
C LEU A 79 20.01 0.00 -8.74
N PRO A 80 21.18 -0.68 -8.78
CA PRO A 80 21.93 -0.98 -7.57
C PRO A 80 22.53 0.28 -6.94
N GLY A 81 22.71 0.22 -5.61
CA GLY A 81 23.34 1.29 -4.82
C GLY A 81 22.38 2.34 -4.25
N THR A 82 22.97 3.28 -3.53
CA THR A 82 22.27 4.32 -2.75
C THR A 82 22.76 5.73 -3.08
N SER A 83 23.41 5.92 -4.23
CA SER A 83 23.78 7.26 -4.69
C SER A 83 22.54 8.13 -4.88
N GLY A 84 22.64 9.45 -4.65
CA GLY A 84 21.50 10.35 -4.84
C GLY A 84 20.87 10.24 -6.23
N ARG A 85 21.69 10.07 -7.27
CA ARG A 85 21.22 9.84 -8.65
C ARG A 85 20.45 8.53 -8.79
N THR A 86 20.90 7.45 -8.15
CA THR A 86 20.19 6.16 -8.15
C THR A 86 18.84 6.29 -7.45
N ILE A 87 18.80 6.95 -6.29
CA ILE A 87 17.57 7.15 -5.51
C ILE A 87 16.54 7.95 -6.32
N VAL A 88 16.96 9.06 -6.94
CA VAL A 88 16.06 9.87 -7.79
C VAL A 88 15.52 9.06 -8.96
N LYS A 89 16.32 8.21 -9.60
CA LYS A 89 15.85 7.31 -10.67
C LYS A 89 14.83 6.30 -10.17
N LYS A 90 15.03 5.72 -8.97
CA LYS A 90 14.08 4.79 -8.36
C LYS A 90 12.76 5.48 -8.06
N ILE A 91 12.80 6.67 -7.46
CA ILE A 91 11.59 7.45 -7.17
C ILE A 91 10.87 7.84 -8.47
N ALA A 92 11.60 8.27 -9.50
CA ALA A 92 11.00 8.59 -10.79
C ALA A 92 10.31 7.37 -11.43
N LEU A 93 10.91 6.18 -11.36
CA LEU A 93 10.30 4.93 -11.82
C LEU A 93 9.06 4.56 -11.01
N ASP A 94 9.16 4.68 -9.68
CA ASP A 94 8.08 4.42 -8.73
C ASP A 94 6.87 5.30 -9.03
N GLN A 95 7.09 6.60 -9.19
CA GLN A 95 6.01 7.55 -9.41
C GLN A 95 5.43 7.49 -10.84
N SER A 96 6.24 7.22 -11.86
CA SER A 96 5.76 7.20 -13.25
C SER A 96 5.08 5.91 -13.66
N ILE A 97 5.41 4.77 -13.04
CA ILE A 97 4.91 3.45 -13.45
C ILE A 97 4.23 2.74 -12.29
N VAL A 98 4.92 2.60 -11.16
CA VAL A 98 4.48 1.75 -10.05
C VAL A 98 3.22 2.32 -9.39
N SER A 99 3.25 3.61 -9.07
CA SER A 99 2.19 4.29 -8.34
C SER A 99 0.88 4.33 -9.15
N PRO A 100 0.88 4.70 -10.45
CA PRO A 100 -0.34 4.61 -11.28
C PRO A 100 -0.91 3.19 -11.37
N VAL A 101 -0.05 2.17 -11.47
CA VAL A 101 -0.48 0.76 -11.51
C VAL A 101 -1.06 0.34 -10.16
N CYS A 102 -0.44 0.69 -9.04
CA CYS A 102 -0.95 0.40 -7.70
C CYS A 102 -2.30 1.08 -7.45
N ILE A 103 -2.46 2.36 -7.80
CA ILE A 103 -3.72 3.09 -7.67
C ILE A 103 -4.81 2.42 -8.53
N PHE A 104 -4.48 2.02 -9.77
CA PHE A 104 -5.41 1.29 -10.63
C PHE A 104 -5.83 -0.05 -10.01
N LEU A 105 -4.87 -0.85 -9.54
CA LEU A 105 -5.14 -2.15 -8.91
C LEU A 105 -5.97 -2.00 -7.64
N PHE A 106 -5.74 -0.95 -6.86
CA PHE A 106 -6.53 -0.63 -5.66
C PHE A 106 -8.00 -0.39 -6.01
N PHE A 107 -8.29 0.56 -6.91
CA PHE A 107 -9.67 0.91 -7.24
C PHE A 107 -10.40 -0.21 -7.99
N VAL A 108 -9.75 -0.87 -8.94
CA VAL A 108 -10.35 -2.01 -9.65
C VAL A 108 -10.52 -3.20 -8.71
N GLY A 109 -9.53 -3.47 -7.86
CA GLY A 109 -9.60 -4.55 -6.86
C GLY A 109 -10.77 -4.36 -5.90
N LEU A 110 -10.95 -3.16 -5.36
CA LEU A 110 -12.09 -2.84 -4.51
C LEU A 110 -13.41 -2.88 -5.28
N GLY A 111 -13.48 -2.37 -6.52
CA GLY A 111 -14.68 -2.47 -7.34
C GLY A 111 -15.12 -3.93 -7.59
N VAL A 112 -14.16 -4.85 -7.71
CA VAL A 112 -14.45 -6.28 -7.80
C VAL A 112 -14.86 -6.87 -6.43
N ALA A 113 -14.16 -6.53 -5.36
CA ALA A 113 -14.44 -7.06 -4.02
C ALA A 113 -15.80 -6.61 -3.46
N GLU A 114 -16.12 -5.33 -3.59
CA GLU A 114 -17.35 -4.72 -3.07
C GLU A 114 -18.56 -4.98 -3.98
N GLN A 115 -18.37 -4.86 -5.30
CA GLN A 115 -19.46 -4.70 -6.26
C GLN A 115 -19.46 -5.76 -7.37
N GLY A 116 -18.48 -6.67 -7.36
CA GLY A 116 -18.31 -7.68 -8.41
C GLY A 116 -18.06 -7.09 -9.79
N SER A 117 -17.59 -5.84 -9.90
CA SER A 117 -17.54 -5.11 -11.16
C SER A 117 -16.23 -4.35 -11.39
N VAL A 118 -15.45 -4.83 -12.36
CA VAL A 118 -14.26 -4.13 -12.88
C VAL A 118 -14.64 -2.77 -13.47
N ALA A 119 -15.78 -2.69 -14.16
CA ALA A 119 -16.23 -1.46 -14.82
C ALA A 119 -16.45 -0.34 -13.80
N LYS A 120 -17.13 -0.63 -12.69
CA LYS A 120 -17.36 0.36 -11.62
C LYS A 120 -16.07 0.78 -10.93
N GLY A 121 -15.18 -0.16 -10.61
CA GLY A 121 -13.85 0.18 -10.06
C GLY A 121 -13.02 1.04 -11.00
N PHE A 122 -13.11 0.81 -12.32
CA PHE A 122 -12.44 1.65 -13.31
C PHE A 122 -13.04 3.05 -13.46
N GLU A 123 -14.36 3.18 -13.31
CA GLU A 123 -15.02 4.49 -13.26
C GLU A 123 -14.61 5.29 -12.03
N GLU A 124 -14.54 4.65 -10.86
CA GLU A 124 -14.03 5.29 -9.64
C GLU A 124 -12.57 5.70 -9.78
N PHE A 125 -11.73 4.81 -10.32
CA PHE A 125 -10.35 5.12 -10.66
C PHE A 125 -10.26 6.40 -11.49
N LYS A 126 -10.98 6.50 -12.61
CA LYS A 126 -10.95 7.70 -13.46
C LYS A 126 -11.36 8.98 -12.74
N LYS A 127 -12.39 8.90 -11.90
CA LYS A 127 -12.91 10.06 -11.16
C LYS A 127 -11.91 10.56 -10.11
N LYS A 128 -11.24 9.64 -9.42
CA LYS A 128 -10.42 9.94 -8.24
C LYS A 128 -8.92 9.96 -8.49
N PHE A 129 -8.48 9.46 -9.66
CA PHE A 129 -7.06 9.28 -9.99
C PHE A 129 -6.24 10.54 -9.79
N ILE A 130 -6.68 11.68 -10.33
CA ILE A 130 -5.89 12.92 -10.24
C ILE A 130 -5.71 13.36 -8.77
N THR A 131 -6.76 13.27 -7.96
CA THR A 131 -6.71 13.62 -6.54
C THR A 131 -5.77 12.69 -5.77
N VAL A 132 -5.95 11.38 -5.94
CA VAL A 132 -5.13 10.37 -5.26
C VAL A 132 -3.67 10.46 -5.70
N TYR A 133 -3.42 10.56 -7.00
CA TYR A 133 -2.08 10.65 -7.58
C TYR A 133 -1.36 11.93 -7.18
N SER A 134 -2.07 13.06 -7.04
CA SER A 134 -1.45 14.30 -6.54
C SER A 134 -0.97 14.16 -5.09
N ILE A 135 -1.75 13.46 -4.25
CA ILE A 135 -1.37 13.20 -2.85
C ILE A 135 -0.29 12.12 -2.77
N ASP A 136 -0.30 11.15 -3.69
CA ASP A 136 0.76 10.15 -3.88
C ASP A 136 2.14 10.84 -4.06
N TRP A 137 2.22 11.85 -4.94
CA TRP A 137 3.42 12.66 -5.15
C TRP A 137 3.89 13.45 -3.93
N CYS A 138 3.00 13.76 -2.99
CA CYS A 138 3.38 14.42 -1.74
C CYS A 138 3.88 13.43 -0.69
N PHE A 139 3.34 12.21 -0.69
CA PHE A 139 3.58 11.21 0.34
C PHE A 139 4.75 10.29 0.01
N TRP A 140 4.79 9.75 -1.21
CA TRP A 140 5.70 8.67 -1.57
C TRP A 140 7.13 9.13 -1.87
N PRO A 141 7.40 10.21 -2.63
CA PRO A 141 8.78 10.64 -2.86
C PRO A 141 9.64 10.84 -1.60
N PRO A 142 9.19 11.55 -0.54
CA PRO A 142 9.98 11.64 0.69
C PRO A 142 10.11 10.29 1.41
N THR A 143 9.03 9.51 1.44
CA THR A 143 8.99 8.17 2.06
C THR A 143 9.97 7.20 1.38
N GLN A 144 10.02 7.20 0.05
CA GLN A 144 10.90 6.37 -0.77
C GLN A 144 12.35 6.83 -0.71
N TYR A 145 12.59 8.14 -0.58
CA TYR A 145 13.93 8.63 -0.34
C TYR A 145 14.52 8.00 0.93
N ILE A 146 13.76 8.01 2.03
CA ILE A 146 14.17 7.36 3.29
C ILE A 146 14.39 5.85 3.09
N ASN A 147 13.47 5.19 2.39
CA ASN A 147 13.53 3.76 2.09
C ASN A 147 14.84 3.37 1.38
N PHE A 148 15.17 4.06 0.28
CA PHE A 148 16.33 3.72 -0.53
C PHE A 148 17.64 4.21 0.07
N ALA A 149 17.64 5.32 0.82
CA ALA A 149 18.83 5.86 1.46
C ALA A 149 19.25 5.07 2.70
N TYR A 150 18.30 4.68 3.56
CA TYR A 150 18.60 4.22 4.92
C TYR A 150 18.10 2.83 5.25
N VAL A 151 17.06 2.32 4.57
CA VAL A 151 16.48 1.01 4.90
C VAL A 151 17.25 -0.11 4.19
N PRO A 152 17.77 -1.12 4.92
CA PRO A 152 18.41 -2.28 4.31
C PRO A 152 17.45 -3.01 3.37
N SER A 153 17.92 -3.48 2.21
CA SER A 153 17.08 -4.07 1.14
C SER A 153 16.07 -5.12 1.66
N LYS A 154 16.50 -6.01 2.59
CA LYS A 154 15.63 -7.03 3.22
C LYS A 154 14.41 -6.49 4.00
N PHE A 155 14.43 -5.23 4.43
CA PHE A 155 13.39 -4.61 5.24
C PHE A 155 12.58 -3.54 4.47
N ARG A 156 12.94 -3.25 3.22
CA ARG A 156 12.29 -2.19 2.43
C ARG A 156 10.81 -2.42 2.24
N VAL A 157 10.41 -3.65 1.91
CA VAL A 157 8.99 -3.97 1.71
C VAL A 157 8.19 -3.86 3.02
N MET A 158 8.78 -4.26 4.15
CA MET A 158 8.15 -4.08 5.46
C MET A 158 7.99 -2.60 5.81
N TYR A 159 9.02 -1.78 5.56
CA TYR A 159 8.94 -0.32 5.72
C TYR A 159 7.82 0.25 4.85
N VAL A 160 7.77 -0.14 3.58
CA VAL A 160 6.73 0.31 2.65
C VAL A 160 5.36 -0.09 3.15
N ASN A 161 5.14 -1.34 3.59
CA ASN A 161 3.84 -1.77 4.11
C ASN A 161 3.39 -0.95 5.32
N VAL A 162 4.31 -0.58 6.22
CA VAL A 162 3.99 0.31 7.36
C VAL A 162 3.60 1.71 6.87
N MET A 163 4.30 2.26 5.89
CA MET A 163 3.97 3.56 5.31
C MET A 163 2.67 3.52 4.51
N THR A 164 2.40 2.42 3.83
CA THR A 164 1.12 2.12 3.17
C THR A 164 -0.01 2.14 4.19
N CYS A 165 0.14 1.59 5.40
CA CYS A 165 -0.89 1.69 6.44
C CYS A 165 -1.31 3.14 6.75
N PHE A 166 -0.35 4.08 6.79
CA PHE A 166 -0.65 5.50 7.00
C PHE A 166 -1.29 6.13 5.76
N TYR A 167 -0.83 5.74 4.57
CA TYR A 167 -1.41 6.17 3.30
C TYR A 167 -2.83 5.63 3.10
N ASP A 168 -3.12 4.43 3.61
CA ASP A 168 -4.41 3.75 3.51
C ASP A 168 -5.49 4.46 4.31
N VAL A 169 -5.14 5.16 5.39
CA VAL A 169 -6.07 6.08 6.07
C VAL A 169 -6.60 7.11 5.06
N PHE A 170 -5.68 7.73 4.30
CA PHE A 170 -6.05 8.66 3.25
C PHE A 170 -6.76 7.98 2.06
N LEU A 171 -6.29 6.83 1.58
CA LEU A 171 -6.95 6.13 0.46
C LEU A 171 -8.37 5.70 0.83
N SER A 172 -8.57 5.28 2.08
CA SER A 172 -9.86 4.90 2.60
C SER A 172 -10.78 6.12 2.66
N TYR A 173 -10.34 7.25 3.21
CA TYR A 173 -11.06 8.52 3.12
C TYR A 173 -11.38 8.89 1.66
N ALA A 174 -10.38 8.76 0.78
CA ALA A 174 -10.51 9.08 -0.63
C ALA A 174 -11.52 8.19 -1.36
N LYS A 175 -11.63 6.91 -0.97
CA LYS A 175 -12.52 5.92 -1.59
C LYS A 175 -13.96 6.06 -1.10
N PHE A 176 -14.17 6.31 0.19
CA PHE A 176 -15.48 6.17 0.82
C PHE A 176 -16.16 7.50 1.19
N ILE A 177 -15.42 8.60 1.29
CA ILE A 177 -15.98 9.90 1.71
C ILE A 177 -16.08 10.91 0.57
N ILE A 178 -14.99 11.15 -0.17
CA ILE A 178 -14.98 12.05 -1.34
C ILE A 178 -15.34 11.31 -2.62
#